data_AF-A0A2V8D9J4-F1
#
_entry.id   AF-A0A2V8D9J4-F1
#
_cell.length_a   1.000
_cell.length_b   1.000
_cell.length_c   1.000
_cell.angle_alpha   90.00
_cell.angle_beta   90.00
_cell.angle_gamma   90.00
#
_symmetry.space_group_name_H-M   'P 1'
#
loop_
_entity.id
_entity.type
_entity.pdbx_description
1 polymer ?
#
loop_
_entity_poly.entity_id
_entity_poly.type
_entity_poly.pdbx_seq_one_letter_code
_entity_poly.pdbx_strand_id
1 'polypeptide(L)' 'ERGAELAYADPYVPSIVVGGNTLKAVESSDEEIGAADCVLILTDHSEFDYRRVVEVARLVVDTRHATRGIAAPPGRVVTL' A
#
# COMPACT_ATOMS: atom_id res chain seq x y z
N GLU A 1 8.34 17.74 5.82
CA GLU A 1 8.17 16.54 4.96
C GLU A 1 9.54 16.01 4.55
N ARG A 2 9.67 14.72 4.24
CA ARG A 2 10.97 14.06 3.95
C ARG A 2 11.25 13.83 2.45
N GLY A 3 10.39 14.34 1.56
CA GLY A 3 10.57 14.24 0.11
C GLY A 3 10.09 12.93 -0.52
N ALA A 4 9.17 12.20 0.11
CA ALA A 4 8.59 11.01 -0.47
C ALA A 4 7.57 11.36 -1.56
N GLU A 5 7.55 10.59 -2.64
CA GLU A 5 6.50 10.60 -3.66
C GLU A 5 5.37 9.68 -3.21
N LEU A 6 4.13 10.17 -3.26
CA LEU A 6 2.96 9.48 -2.70
C LEU A 6 1.94 9.17 -3.79
N ALA A 7 1.61 7.90 -3.91
CA ALA A 7 0.38 7.43 -4.53
C ALA A 7 -0.60 6.96 -3.44
N TYR A 8 -1.89 7.15 -3.67
CA TYR A 8 -2.94 6.83 -2.71
C TYR A 8 -3.99 5.95 -3.37
N ALA A 9 -4.41 4.87 -2.71
CA ALA A 9 -5.47 4.00 -3.19
C ALA A 9 -6.47 3.73 -2.05
N ASP A 10 -7.75 3.97 -2.33
CA ASP A 10 -8.86 3.62 -1.45
C ASP A 10 -10.12 3.45 -2.31
N PRO A 11 -10.84 2.32 -2.21
CA PRO A 11 -12.01 2.04 -3.03
C PRO A 11 -13.24 2.90 -2.67
N TYR A 12 -13.24 3.52 -1.49
CA TYR A 12 -14.38 4.27 -0.95
C TYR A 12 -14.13 5.78 -0.89
N VAL A 13 -12.87 6.21 -0.85
CA VAL A 13 -12.48 7.61 -0.69
C VAL A 13 -11.68 8.08 -1.91
N PRO A 14 -12.26 8.90 -2.80
CA PRO A 14 -11.65 9.24 -4.09
C PRO A 14 -10.50 10.25 -4.00
N SER A 15 -10.35 10.97 -2.88
CA SER A 15 -9.23 11.87 -2.65
C SER A 15 -9.03 12.17 -1.16
N ILE A 16 -7.79 12.52 -0.80
CA ILE A 16 -7.40 12.94 0.54
C ILE A 16 -6.49 14.17 0.47
N VAL A 17 -6.34 14.86 1.61
CA VAL A 17 -5.39 15.97 1.76
C VAL A 17 -4.30 15.56 2.73
N VAL A 18 -3.05 15.58 2.26
CA VAL A 18 -1.85 15.25 3.05
C VAL A 18 -0.85 16.38 2.90
N GLY A 19 -0.46 17.00 4.01
CA GLY A 19 0.53 18.09 3.98
C GLY A 19 0.08 19.33 3.19
N GLY A 20 -1.23 19.51 3.00
CA GLY A 20 -1.79 20.57 2.15
C GLY A 20 -1.86 20.21 0.65
N ASN A 21 -1.36 19.05 0.25
CA ASN A 21 -1.47 18.53 -1.11
C ASN A 21 -2.67 17.57 -1.22
N THR A 22 -3.43 17.70 -2.31
CA THR A 22 -4.54 16.78 -2.60
C THR A 22 -4.02 15.59 -3.39
N LEU A 23 -4.16 14.39 -2.84
CA LEU A 23 -3.92 13.13 -3.55
C LEU A 23 -5.25 12.58 -4.04
N LYS A 24 -5.31 12.20 -5.32
CA LYS A 24 -6.45 11.47 -5.89
C LYS A 24 -6.17 9.98 -5.79
N ALA A 25 -7.21 9.20 -5.53
CA ALA A 25 -7.11 7.76 -5.55
C ALA A 25 -6.68 7.27 -6.94
N VAL A 26 -5.68 6.40 -6.96
CA VAL A 26 -5.23 5.65 -8.14
C VAL A 26 -5.70 4.21 -8.03
N GLU A 27 -5.72 3.50 -9.15
CA GLU A 27 -5.91 2.05 -9.12
C GLU A 27 -4.68 1.38 -8.51
N SER A 28 -4.90 0.38 -7.66
CA SER A 28 -3.83 -0.43 -7.09
C SER A 28 -3.35 -1.47 -8.13
N SER A 29 -2.87 -1.01 -9.29
CA SER A 29 -2.37 -1.85 -10.37
C SER A 29 -1.01 -2.46 -9.99
N ASP A 30 -0.63 -3.55 -10.66
CA ASP A 30 0.67 -4.17 -10.42
C ASP A 30 1.83 -3.25 -10.83
N GLU A 31 1.60 -2.37 -11.82
CA GLU A 31 2.56 -1.34 -12.22
C GLU A 31 2.80 -0.33 -11.09
N GLU A 32 1.73 0.21 -10.50
CA GLU A 32 1.82 1.19 -9.41
C GLU A 32 2.45 0.56 -8.15
N ILE A 33 2.01 -0.65 -7.80
CA ILE A 33 2.53 -1.42 -6.65
C ILE A 33 4.01 -1.75 -6.85
N GLY A 34 4.40 -2.16 -8.06
CA GLY A 34 5.77 -2.56 -8.38
C GLY A 34 6.73 -1.38 -8.54
N ALA A 35 6.23 -0.21 -8.93
CA ALA A 35 7.00 1.02 -9.03
C ALA A 35 7.37 1.60 -7.64
N ALA A 36 6.53 1.35 -6.63
CA ALA A 36 6.76 1.84 -5.28
C ALA A 36 7.95 1.13 -4.59
N ASP A 37 8.79 1.90 -3.89
CA ASP A 37 9.80 1.34 -3.00
C ASP A 37 9.19 0.67 -1.77
N CYS A 38 8.00 1.14 -1.34
CA CYS A 38 7.27 0.63 -0.19
C CYS A 38 5.76 0.84 -0.36
N VAL A 39 4.98 -0.18 -0.05
CA VAL A 39 3.52 -0.12 0.08
C VAL A 39 3.14 -0.11 1.55
N LEU A 40 2.35 0.87 1.98
CA LEU A 40 1.90 1.02 3.36
C LEU A 40 0.40 0.70 3.47
N ILE A 41 0.06 -0.31 4.26
CA ILE A 41 -1.34 -0.65 4.54
C ILE A 41 -1.78 0.13 5.77
N LEU A 42 -2.60 1.16 5.54
CA LEU A 42 -3.17 2.03 6.58
C LEU A 42 -4.60 1.64 6.96
N THR A 43 -5.34 1.07 6.01
CA THR A 43 -6.72 0.59 6.21
C THR A 43 -6.84 -0.79 5.60
N ASP A 44 -7.49 -1.70 6.33
CA ASP A 44 -7.73 -3.07 5.87
C ASP A 44 -9.06 -3.15 5.12
N HIS A 45 -9.00 -2.85 3.82
CA HIS A 45 -10.13 -2.99 2.90
C HIS A 45 -10.13 -4.37 2.25
N SER A 46 -11.27 -5.06 2.25
CA SER A 46 -11.42 -6.40 1.68
C SER A 46 -11.33 -6.45 0.15
N GLU A 47 -11.45 -5.31 -0.51
CA GLU A 47 -11.39 -5.15 -1.96
C GLU A 47 -9.96 -5.32 -2.50
N PHE A 48 -8.95 -5.14 -1.65
CA PHE A 48 -7.57 -5.34 -2.03
C PHE A 48 -7.17 -6.82 -1.92
N ASP A 49 -6.56 -7.34 -2.98
CA ASP A 49 -5.91 -8.65 -2.94
C ASP A 49 -4.52 -8.51 -2.31
N TYR A 50 -4.44 -8.66 -0.98
CA TYR A 50 -3.16 -8.55 -0.28
C TYR A 50 -2.15 -9.64 -0.65
N ARG A 51 -2.58 -10.78 -1.22
CA ARG A 51 -1.62 -11.77 -1.73
C ARG A 51 -0.91 -11.20 -2.95
N ARG A 52 -1.67 -10.61 -3.88
CA ARG A 52 -1.13 -9.90 -5.04
C ARG A 52 -0.22 -8.74 -4.62
N VAL A 53 -0.65 -7.94 -3.64
CA VAL A 53 0.18 -6.83 -3.12
C VAL A 53 1.53 -7.33 -2.59
N VAL A 54 1.54 -8.39 -1.77
CA VAL A 54 2.77 -8.96 -1.21
C VAL A 54 3.67 -9.58 -2.28
N GLU A 55 3.09 -10.15 -3.34
CA GLU A 55 3.84 -10.73 -4.46
C GLU A 55 4.54 -9.67 -5.31
N VAL A 56 3.85 -8.57 -5.62
CA VAL A 56 4.32 -7.53 -6.54
C VAL A 56 5.19 -6.48 -5.83
N ALA A 57 4.84 -6.10 -4.59
CA ALA A 57 5.52 -5.03 -3.89
C ALA A 57 6.98 -5.39 -3.53
N ARG A 58 7.85 -4.37 -3.55
CA ARG A 58 9.25 -4.51 -3.12
C ARG A 58 9.35 -4.67 -1.59
N LEU A 59 8.52 -3.91 -0.87
CA LEU A 59 8.35 -3.94 0.58
C LEU A 59 6.89 -3.60 0.93
N VAL A 60 6.33 -4.32 1.89
CA VAL A 60 5.03 -4.02 2.48
C VAL A 60 5.21 -3.68 3.96
N VAL A 61 4.71 -2.53 4.39
CA VAL A 61 4.54 -2.18 5.80
C VAL A 61 3.07 -2.33 6.15
N ASP A 62 2.77 -3.31 7.00
CA ASP A 62 1.42 -3.66 7.39
C ASP A 62 1.14 -3.21 8.83
N THR A 63 0.34 -2.16 8.97
CA THR A 63 -0.08 -1.62 10.29
C THR A 63 -1.40 -2.22 10.78
N ARG A 64 -2.01 -3.11 9.99
CA ARG A 64 -3.38 -3.60 10.16
C ARG A 64 -3.47 -5.11 10.35
N HIS A 65 -2.36 -5.82 10.19
CA HIS A 65 -2.30 -7.29 10.10
C HIS A 65 -3.11 -7.86 8.92
N ALA A 66 -3.34 -7.08 7.87
CA ALA A 66 -4.07 -7.52 6.67
C ALA A 66 -3.34 -8.64 5.91
N THR A 67 -2.02 -8.73 6.06
CA THR A 67 -1.16 -9.74 5.42
C THR A 67 -1.00 -11.02 6.25
N ARG A 68 -1.71 -11.15 7.38
CA ARG A 68 -1.56 -12.31 8.27
C ARG A 68 -1.83 -13.63 7.54
N GLY A 69 -0.88 -14.56 7.61
CA GLY A 69 -0.99 -15.88 6.99
C GLY A 69 -0.68 -15.89 5.48
N ILE A 70 -0.23 -14.77 4.91
CA ILE A 70 0.30 -14.71 3.56
C ILE A 70 1.80 -15.05 3.61
N ALA A 71 2.22 -16.01 2.80
CA ALA A 71 3.63 -16.38 2.69
C ALA A 71 4.39 -15.28 1.94
N ALA A 72 5.53 -14.85 2.49
CA ALA A 72 6.38 -13.84 1.88
C ALA A 72 7.87 -14.16 2.12
N PRO A 73 8.78 -13.76 1.21
CA PRO A 73 10.22 -13.82 1.48
C PRO A 73 10.58 -13.06 2.77
N PRO A 74 11.61 -13.49 3.52
CA PRO A 74 12.06 -12.76 4.71
C PRO A 74 12.31 -11.28 4.40
N GLY A 75 11.78 -10.38 5.24
CA GLY A 75 11.92 -8.93 5.09
C GLY A 75 11.02 -8.29 4.01
N ARG A 76 10.21 -9.07 3.28
CA ARG A 76 9.21 -8.53 2.32
C ARG A 76 8.08 -7.78 3.02
N VAL A 77 7.65 -8.29 4.17
CA VAL A 77 6.56 -7.73 4.97
C VAL A 77 7.11 -7.37 6.34
N VAL A 78 6.88 -6.12 6.74
CA VAL A 78 7.15 -5.62 8.09
C VAL A 78 5.82 -5.28 8.72
N THR A 79 5.50 -5.95 9.82
CA THR A 79 4.28 -5.70 10.58
C THR A 79 4.61 -4.83 11.79
N LEU A 80 3.77 -3.83 12.07
CA LEU A 80 3.89 -2.94 13.24
C LEU A 80 2.85 -3.26 14.31
#